data_AF-A0A2A5MAY8-F1
#
_entry.id   AF-A0A2A5MAY8-F1
#
_cell.length_a   1.000
_cell.length_b   1.000
_cell.length_c   1.000
_cell.angle_alpha   90.00
_cell.angle_beta   90.00
_cell.angle_gamma   90.00
#
_symmetry.space_group_name_H-M   'P 1'
#
loop_
_entity.id
_entity.type
_entity.pdbx_description
1 polymer ?
#
loop_
_entity_poly.entity_id
_entity_poly.type
_entity_poly.pdbx_seq_one_letter_code
_entity_poly.pdbx_strand_id
1 'polypeptide(L)' 'IPKGTVVKSKPIDKCICEFKTVYDVYLYPISINEVFASSKNQDYTFNLKLQIDKAETKISDLGLEKINLYLGNDTYM' A
#
# COMPACT_ATOMS: atom_id res chain seq x y z
N ILE A 1 -8.96 4.03 -6.93
CA ILE A 1 -8.90 5.52 -7.01
C ILE A 1 -8.32 5.91 -8.35
N PRO A 2 -9.05 6.65 -9.19
CA PRO A 2 -8.57 7.03 -10.52
C PRO A 2 -7.34 7.96 -10.48
N LYS A 3 -6.54 7.92 -11.54
CA LYS A 3 -5.51 8.94 -11.85
C LYS A 3 -6.13 10.34 -11.89
N GLY A 4 -5.41 11.33 -11.36
CA GLY A 4 -5.85 12.72 -11.30
C GLY A 4 -6.77 13.06 -10.13
N THR A 5 -7.11 12.08 -9.27
CA THR A 5 -7.88 12.33 -8.05
C THR A 5 -7.15 13.33 -7.17
N VAL A 6 -7.85 14.38 -6.76
CA VAL A 6 -7.28 15.46 -5.94
C VAL A 6 -7.28 15.06 -4.46
N VAL A 7 -6.14 15.25 -3.80
CA VAL A 7 -5.96 15.09 -2.35
C VAL A 7 -5.50 16.43 -1.79
N LYS A 8 -6.17 16.90 -0.74
CA LYS A 8 -5.87 18.19 -0.10
C LYS A 8 -4.99 17.99 1.12
N SER A 9 -4.02 18.89 1.32
CA SER A 9 -3.23 18.91 2.54
C SER A 9 -4.07 19.35 3.74
N LYS A 10 -3.54 19.12 4.95
CA LYS A 10 -3.97 19.90 6.11
C LYS A 10 -3.60 21.38 5.87
N PRO A 11 -4.40 22.34 6.37
CA PRO A 11 -4.08 23.75 6.22
C PRO A 11 -2.85 24.13 7.07
N ILE A 12 -1.90 24.85 6.48
CA ILE A 12 -0.78 25.50 7.17
C ILE A 12 -0.88 26.99 6.89
N ASP A 13 -0.99 27.83 7.93
CA ASP A 13 -1.15 29.28 7.81
C ASP A 13 -2.26 29.70 6.82
N LYS A 14 -3.40 29.00 6.89
CA LYS A 14 -4.57 29.16 6.00
C LYS A 14 -4.33 28.80 4.52
N CYS A 15 -3.16 28.28 4.17
CA CYS A 15 -2.86 27.73 2.84
C CYS A 15 -3.14 26.22 2.80
N ILE A 16 -3.75 25.74 1.72
CA ILE A 16 -4.01 24.32 1.46
C ILE A 16 -3.40 23.97 0.10
N CYS A 17 -2.55 22.95 0.07
CA CYS A 17 -2.02 22.42 -1.17
C CYS A 17 -2.96 21.36 -1.76
N GLU A 18 -3.05 21.33 -3.09
CA GLU A 18 -3.76 20.29 -3.83
C GLU A 18 -2.75 19.40 -4.55
N PHE A 19 -2.80 18.10 -4.24
CA PHE A 19 -2.01 17.06 -4.90
C PHE A 19 -2.92 16.23 -5.80
N LYS A 20 -2.37 15.62 -6.84
CA LYS A 20 -3.11 14.73 -7.74
C LYS A 20 -2.43 13.37 -7.81
N THR A 21 -3.22 12.30 -7.79
CA THR A 21 -2.71 10.95 -8.07
C THR A 21 -2.13 10.91 -9.48
N VAL A 22 -0.94 10.34 -9.65
CA VAL A 22 -0.26 10.28 -10.97
C VAL A 22 -0.62 9.01 -11.76
N TYR A 23 -1.20 8.00 -11.10
CA TYR A 23 -1.69 6.74 -11.65
C TYR A 23 -2.96 6.27 -10.93
N ASP A 24 -3.63 5.26 -11.49
CA ASP A 24 -4.75 4.57 -10.84
C ASP A 24 -4.25 3.75 -9.64
N VAL A 25 -4.82 4.01 -8.47
CA VAL A 25 -4.51 3.30 -7.23
C VAL A 25 -5.57 2.22 -7.00
N TYR A 26 -5.14 0.96 -7.07
CA TYR A 26 -5.97 -0.21 -6.74
C TYR A 26 -5.98 -0.41 -5.23
N LEU A 27 -7.17 -0.34 -4.63
CA LEU A 27 -7.35 -0.55 -3.20
C LEU A 27 -8.13 -1.85 -2.99
N TYR A 28 -7.61 -2.68 -2.10
CA TYR A 28 -8.23 -3.93 -1.69
C TYR A 28 -8.56 -3.85 -0.19
N PRO A 29 -9.60 -4.53 0.29
CA PRO A 29 -9.93 -4.60 1.71
C PRO A 29 -9.00 -5.57 2.45
N ILE A 30 -7.69 -5.37 2.27
CA ILE A 30 -6.62 -6.13 2.91
C ILE A 30 -5.66 -5.19 3.61
N SER A 31 -5.19 -5.59 4.78
CA SER A 31 -4.16 -4.91 5.55
C SER A 31 -2.89 -5.75 5.63
N ILE A 32 -1.75 -5.07 5.78
CA ILE A 32 -0.48 -5.71 6.13
C ILE A 32 -0.48 -5.90 7.64
N ASN A 33 -0.49 -7.16 8.09
CA ASN A 33 -0.47 -7.50 9.51
C ASN A 33 0.97 -7.58 10.03
N GLU A 34 1.85 -8.28 9.31
CA GLU A 34 3.26 -8.45 9.69
C GLU A 34 4.16 -8.37 8.44
N VAL A 35 5.35 -7.80 8.62
CA VAL A 35 6.42 -7.78 7.63
C VAL A 35 7.71 -8.23 8.31
N PHE A 36 8.38 -9.24 7.77
CA PHE A 36 9.68 -9.66 8.29
C PHE A 36 10.61 -10.09 7.18
N ALA A 37 11.86 -9.64 7.28
CA ALA A 37 12.96 -10.13 6.47
C ALA A 37 13.72 -11.18 7.28
N SER A 38 14.01 -12.33 6.68
CA SER A 38 14.88 -13.33 7.25
C SER A 38 16.01 -13.67 6.29
N SER A 39 17.15 -14.06 6.83
CA SER A 39 18.24 -14.63 6.04
C SER A 39 18.56 -16.02 6.58
N LYS A 40 18.79 -16.96 5.67
CA LYS A 40 19.27 -18.30 6.01
C LYS A 40 20.38 -18.65 5.04
N ASN A 41 21.60 -18.80 5.56
CA ASN A 41 22.81 -18.92 4.76
C ASN A 41 22.97 -17.73 3.79
N GLN A 42 22.88 -17.97 2.48
CA GLN A 42 22.97 -16.96 1.41
C GLN A 42 21.60 -16.53 0.88
N ASP A 43 20.50 -17.13 1.38
CA ASP A 43 19.15 -16.82 0.93
C ASP A 43 18.54 -15.72 1.81
N TYR A 44 17.93 -14.72 1.17
CA TYR A 44 17.18 -13.66 1.81
C TYR A 44 15.71 -13.79 1.46
N THR A 45 14.84 -13.83 2.47
CA THR A 45 13.39 -13.98 2.30
C THR A 45 12.69 -12.76 2.88
N PHE A 46 11.85 -12.14 2.07
CA PHE A 46 10.93 -11.09 2.51
C PHE A 46 9.53 -11.69 2.65
N ASN A 47 9.01 -11.70 3.88
CA ASN A 47 7.71 -12.31 4.18
C ASN A 47 6.69 -11.21 4.51
N LEU A 48 5.55 -11.28 3.85
CA LEU A 48 4.40 -10.41 4.04
C LEU A 48 3.21 -11.23 4.51
N LYS A 49 2.68 -10.91 5.69
CA LYS A 49 1.43 -11.48 6.19
C LYS A 49 0.31 -10.47 5.97
N LEU A 50 -0.64 -10.84 5.13
CA LEU A 50 -1.80 -10.01 4.78
C LEU A 50 -3.06 -10.56 5.44
N GLN A 51 -3.97 -9.68 5.82
CA GLN A 51 -5.26 -10.02 6.41
C GLN A 51 -6.39 -9.36 5.62
N ILE A 52 -7.51 -10.07 5.45
CA ILE A 52 -8.73 -9.51 4.88
C ILE A 52 -9.51 -8.84 6.02
N ASP A 53 -9.76 -7.54 5.89
CA ASP A 53 -10.36 -6.75 6.99
C ASP A 53 -11.89 -6.82 6.97
N LYS A 54 -12.49 -7.26 5.86
CA LYS A 54 -13.93 -7.35 5.69
C LYS A 54 -14.43 -8.75 5.98
N ALA A 55 -15.29 -8.88 7.00
CA ALA A 55 -15.94 -10.14 7.36
C ALA A 55 -16.65 -10.77 6.15
N GLU A 56 -16.66 -12.11 6.11
CA GLU A 56 -17.33 -12.92 5.08
C GLU A 56 -16.82 -12.71 3.64
N THR A 57 -15.72 -11.97 3.45
CA THR A 57 -15.09 -11.80 2.13
C THR A 57 -14.13 -12.95 1.86
N LYS A 58 -14.36 -13.70 0.78
CA LYS A 58 -13.42 -14.74 0.35
C LYS A 58 -12.31 -14.12 -0.48
N ILE A 59 -11.16 -14.80 -0.53
CA ILE A 59 -10.03 -14.35 -1.37
C ILE A 59 -10.41 -14.23 -2.85
N SER A 60 -11.31 -15.09 -3.34
CA SER A 60 -11.84 -15.04 -4.71
C SER A 60 -12.59 -13.76 -5.03
N ASP A 61 -13.17 -13.13 -4.01
CA ASP A 61 -14.05 -11.97 -4.17
C ASP A 61 -13.25 -10.67 -4.26
N LEU A 62 -11.95 -10.73 -3.93
CA LEU A 62 -11.07 -9.56 -3.90
C LEU A 62 -10.61 -9.11 -5.29
N GLY A 63 -10.72 -9.97 -6.31
CA GLY A 63 -10.20 -9.67 -7.65
C GLY A 63 -8.72 -9.29 -7.63
N LEU A 64 -7.91 -9.97 -6.80
CA LEU A 64 -6.48 -9.71 -6.59
C LEU A 64 -5.65 -10.09 -7.84
N GLU A 65 -5.79 -9.31 -8.90
CA GLU A 65 -5.01 -9.48 -10.13
C GLU A 65 -3.63 -8.82 -10.03
N LYS A 66 -3.51 -7.75 -9.22
CA LYS A 66 -2.29 -6.95 -9.06
C LYS A 66 -2.15 -6.43 -7.64
N ILE A 67 -1.00 -6.67 -7.01
CA ILE A 67 -0.64 -6.08 -5.71
C ILE A 67 0.51 -5.10 -5.91
N ASN A 68 0.26 -3.82 -5.65
CA ASN A 68 1.28 -2.78 -5.69
C ASN A 68 1.86 -2.61 -4.29
N LEU A 69 3.15 -2.92 -4.12
CA LEU A 69 3.87 -2.77 -2.87
C LEU A 69 4.76 -1.52 -2.94
N TYR A 70 4.60 -0.63 -1.96
CA TYR A 70 5.52 0.48 -1.74
C TYR A 70 6.53 0.07 -0.67
N LEU A 71 7.81 -0.02 -1.03
CA LEU A 71 8.87 -0.56 -0.17
C LEU A 71 9.55 0.48 0.74
N GLY A 72 9.03 1.72 0.77
CA GLY A 72 9.56 2.80 1.61
C GLY A 72 10.45 3.79 0.87
N ASN A 73 10.94 4.77 1.64
CA ASN A 73 11.74 5.91 1.19
C ASN A 73 13.20 5.83 1.67
N ASP A 74 13.67 4.67 2.14
CA ASP A 74 15.06 4.53 2.57
C ASP A 74 15.97 4.78 1.38
N THR A 75 16.52 5.99 1.32
CA THR A 75 17.74 6.30 0.60
C THR A 75 18.81 5.40 1.15
N TYR A 76 19.41 4.56 0.31
CA TYR A 76 20.69 3.92 0.59
C TYR A 76 21.62 4.97 1.24
N MET A 77 21.88 4.84 2.54
CA MET A 77 22.99 5.53 3.20
C MET A 77 24.25 4.69 3.02
#